data_AF-A0A6C0DW47-F1
#
_entry.id   AF-A0A6C0DW47-F1
#
_cell.length_a   1.000
_cell.length_b   1.000
_cell.length_c   1.000
_cell.angle_alpha   90.00
_cell.angle_beta   90.00
_cell.angle_gamma   90.00
#
_symmetry.space_group_name_H-M   'P 1'
#
loop_
_entity.id
_entity.type
_entity.pdbx_description
1 polymer ?
#
loop_
_entity_poly.entity_id
_entity_poly.type
_entity_poly.pdbx_seq_one_letter_code
_entity_poly.pdbx_strand_id
1 'polypeptide(L)'
;MVTIYILYSEIYYEPYIKNYFNILTLNKEPDGELKKYTKHIRITKQSTNDQTLTAANCAYAISNNFSNINTNINLMTLEQLDDFTQFIINNNYRINDELTQIHKNVGYNNKRLIYAFELI
;
A
#
# COMPACT_ATOMS: atom_id res chain seq x y z
N MET A 1 -22.91 1.26 -4.35
CA MET A 1 -21.97 2.15 -5.07
C MET A 1 -20.65 1.39 -5.14
N VAL A 2 -20.05 1.25 -6.32
CA VAL A 2 -18.80 0.47 -6.45
C VAL A 2 -17.62 1.28 -5.90
N THR A 3 -16.90 0.72 -4.94
CA THR A 3 -15.77 1.39 -4.29
C THR A 3 -14.46 0.86 -4.88
N ILE A 4 -13.79 1.69 -5.68
CA ILE A 4 -12.49 1.35 -6.32
C ILE A 4 -11.34 1.68 -5.38
N TYR A 5 -10.44 0.72 -5.18
CA TYR A 5 -9.20 0.85 -4.44
C TYR A 5 -8.00 0.73 -5.38
N ILE A 6 -6.92 1.44 -5.06
CA ILE A 6 -5.69 1.42 -5.85
C ILE A 6 -4.57 0.97 -4.93
N LEU A 7 -3.91 -0.13 -5.30
CA LEU A 7 -2.75 -0.64 -4.61
C LEU A 7 -1.47 0.01 -5.15
N TYR A 8 -0.67 0.56 -4.24
CA TYR A 8 0.64 1.11 -4.54
C TYR A 8 1.74 0.42 -3.73
N SER A 9 2.94 0.41 -4.31
CA SER A 9 4.20 0.22 -3.59
C SER A 9 4.80 1.59 -3.27
N GLU A 10 5.05 1.86 -2.00
CA GLU A 10 5.67 3.09 -1.50
C GLU A 10 6.92 2.79 -0.68
N ILE A 11 7.92 3.68 -0.78
CA ILE A 11 9.12 3.58 0.05
C ILE A 11 8.79 4.12 1.45
N TYR A 12 8.97 3.28 2.46
CA TYR A 12 8.80 3.61 3.86
C TYR A 12 10.13 3.45 4.60
N TYR A 13 10.49 4.46 5.37
CA TYR A 13 11.63 4.41 6.29
C TYR A 13 11.16 3.92 7.66
N GLU A 14 11.73 2.81 8.13
CA GLU A 14 11.48 2.30 9.48
C GLU A 14 12.56 2.84 10.44
N PRO A 15 12.22 3.78 11.34
CA PRO A 15 13.21 4.44 12.19
C PRO A 15 13.93 3.50 13.16
N TYR A 16 13.26 2.43 13.63
CA TYR A 16 13.84 1.54 14.63
C TYR A 16 14.98 0.67 14.07
N ILE A 17 14.87 0.25 12.81
CA ILE A 17 15.88 -0.58 12.13
C ILE A 17 16.71 0.22 11.13
N LYS A 18 16.44 1.53 10.99
CA LYS A 18 17.13 2.47 10.11
C LYS A 18 17.26 1.97 8.67
N ASN A 19 16.20 1.37 8.15
CA ASN A 19 16.20 0.79 6.80
C ASN A 19 14.93 1.18 6.03
N TYR A 20 15.02 1.08 4.70
CA TYR A 20 13.93 1.39 3.78
C TYR A 20 13.28 0.12 3.26
N PHE A 21 11.95 0.16 3.18
CA PHE A 21 11.13 -0.95 2.71
C PHE A 21 10.16 -0.47 1.66
N ASN A 22 9.94 -1.27 0.63
CA ASN A 22 8.82 -1.09 -0.28
C ASN A 22 7.59 -1.73 0.34
N ILE A 23 6.68 -0.91 0.85
CA ILE A 23 5.44 -1.35 1.52
C ILE A 23 4.23 -1.20 0.61
N LEU A 24 3.21 -2.02 0.87
CA LEU A 24 1.93 -1.94 0.19
C LEU A 24 1.01 -0.93 0.87
N THR A 25 0.40 -0.07 0.05
CA THR A 25 -0.44 1.04 0.49
C THR A 25 -1.66 1.24 -0.41
N LEU A 26 -2.69 1.90 0.11
CA LEU A 26 -3.94 2.19 -0.57
C LEU A 26 -4.17 3.70 -0.72
N ASN A 27 -4.92 4.08 -1.76
CA ASN A 27 -5.36 5.45 -1.99
C ASN A 27 -6.34 5.97 -0.93
N LYS A 28 -7.11 5.09 -0.29
CA LYS A 28 -8.13 5.43 0.72
C LYS A 28 -8.34 4.29 1.71
N GLU A 29 -9.06 4.59 2.79
CA GLU A 29 -9.46 3.57 3.77
C GLU A 29 -10.35 2.53 3.08
N PRO A 30 -10.03 1.23 3.21
CA PRO A 30 -10.86 0.17 2.66
C PRO A 30 -12.03 -0.15 3.59
N ASP A 31 -13.11 -0.62 2.98
CA ASP A 31 -14.23 -1.26 3.68
C ASP A 31 -13.97 -2.76 3.87
N GLY A 32 -14.92 -3.47 4.48
CA GLY A 32 -14.89 -4.94 4.59
C GLY A 32 -13.72 -5.50 5.42
N GLU A 33 -13.31 -6.74 5.12
CA GLU A 33 -12.27 -7.45 5.88
C GLU A 33 -10.89 -6.78 5.79
N LEU A 34 -10.60 -6.08 4.68
CA LEU A 34 -9.33 -5.40 4.49
C LEU A 34 -9.12 -4.24 5.47
N LYS A 35 -10.22 -3.65 5.98
CA LYS A 35 -10.17 -2.59 7.00
C LYS A 35 -9.43 -3.01 8.27
N LYS A 36 -9.58 -4.27 8.70
CA LYS A 36 -8.96 -4.81 9.92
C LYS A 36 -7.44 -4.89 9.82
N TYR A 37 -6.93 -4.95 8.60
CA TYR A 37 -5.51 -5.08 8.28
C TYR A 37 -4.91 -3.80 7.70
N THR A 38 -5.63 -2.68 7.76
CA THR A 38 -5.17 -1.41 7.23
C THR A 38 -4.91 -0.41 8.35
N LYS A 39 -3.79 0.30 8.27
CA LYS A 39 -3.41 1.33 9.23
C LYS A 39 -3.10 2.62 8.50
N HIS A 40 -3.57 3.73 9.05
CA HIS A 40 -3.22 5.06 8.57
C HIS A 40 -1.84 5.44 9.13
N ILE A 41 -0.84 5.59 8.26
CA ILE A 41 0.53 5.89 8.66
C ILE A 41 1.03 7.17 7.99
N ARG A 42 2.01 7.80 8.63
CA ARG A 42 2.76 8.92 8.07
C ARG A 42 3.97 8.37 7.31
N ILE A 43 4.06 8.66 6.02
CA ILE A 43 5.22 8.37 5.19
C ILE A 43 6.05 9.64 5.07
N THR A 44 7.29 9.57 5.57
CA THR A 44 8.24 10.66 5.48
C THR A 44 9.06 10.49 4.20
N LYS A 45 9.04 11.50 3.32
CA LYS A 45 9.87 11.48 2.12
C LYS A 45 11.33 11.68 2.49
N GLN A 46 12.22 10.98 1.78
CA GLN A 46 13.64 11.29 1.79
C GLN A 46 13.85 12.60 1.01
N SER A 47 13.97 13.73 1.71
CA SER A 47 14.47 14.95 1.09
C SER A 47 15.99 14.91 1.11
N THR A 48 16.64 15.11 -0.03
CA THR A 48 18.09 15.34 -0.12
C THR A 48 18.50 16.74 0.34
N ASN A 49 17.54 17.60 0.73
CA ASN A 49 17.77 18.92 1.31
C ASN A 49 17.12 19.05 2.69
N ASP A 50 17.97 19.27 3.69
CA ASP A 50 17.75 19.13 5.13
C ASP A 50 16.93 20.26 5.80
N GLN A 51 15.91 20.83 5.14
CA GLN A 51 15.15 21.95 5.72
C GLN A 51 13.62 21.87 5.59
N THR A 52 13.08 20.81 4.98
CA THR A 52 11.63 20.61 4.86
C THR A 52 11.22 19.21 5.29
N LEU A 53 11.21 18.97 6.60
CA LEU A 53 10.46 17.89 7.29
C LEU A 53 8.93 17.92 7.00
N THR A 54 8.48 18.81 6.11
CA THR A 54 7.09 19.22 5.90
C THR A 54 6.35 18.47 4.81
N ALA A 55 7.02 17.69 3.95
CA ALA A 55 6.33 16.87 2.94
C ALA A 55 6.01 15.46 3.44
N ALA A 56 5.43 15.37 4.65
CA ALA A 56 4.90 14.12 5.15
C ALA A 56 3.55 13.84 4.49
N ASN A 57 3.46 12.73 3.77
CA ASN A 57 2.22 12.28 3.17
C ASN A 57 1.66 11.15 4.02
N CYS A 58 0.35 11.12 4.22
CA CYS A 58 -0.29 9.99 4.87
C CYS A 58 -0.72 8.96 3.83
N ALA A 59 -0.66 7.68 4.21
CA ALA A 59 -1.10 6.57 3.39
C ALA A 59 -1.78 5.51 4.26
N TYR A 60 -2.64 4.72 3.61
CA TYR A 60 -3.27 3.56 4.24
C TYR A 60 -2.41 2.33 3.97
N ALA A 61 -1.52 2.00 4.90
CA ALA A 61 -0.61 0.87 4.77
C ALA A 61 -1.26 -0.43 5.21
N ILE A 62 -0.92 -1.51 4.52
CA ILE A 62 -1.43 -2.85 4.81
C ILE A 62 -0.50 -3.51 5.84
N SER A 63 -1.08 -4.08 6.89
CA SER A 63 -0.37 -4.81 7.93
C SER A 63 -0.14 -6.26 7.48
N ASN A 64 1.02 -6.80 7.80
CA ASN A 64 1.40 -8.19 7.52
C ASN A 64 0.68 -9.23 8.41
N ASN A 65 -0.20 -8.82 9.34
CA ASN A 65 -0.80 -9.69 10.35
C ASN A 65 -1.62 -10.90 9.81
N PHE A 66 -1.99 -10.92 8.53
CA PHE A 66 -2.66 -12.07 7.91
C PHE A 66 -1.73 -12.93 7.04
N SER A 67 -0.47 -12.53 6.84
CA SER A 67 0.57 -13.34 6.21
C SER A 67 1.38 -14.04 7.30
N ASN A 68 1.73 -15.30 7.07
CA ASN A 68 2.58 -16.08 7.98
C ASN A 68 4.08 -15.73 7.85
N ILE A 69 4.43 -14.75 7.01
CA ILE A 69 5.80 -14.33 6.78
C ILE A 69 6.21 -13.32 7.84
N ASN A 70 7.21 -13.70 8.64
CA ASN A 70 7.80 -12.81 9.64
C ASN A 70 8.69 -11.77 8.95
N THR A 71 8.16 -10.56 8.77
CA THR A 71 8.95 -9.40 8.31
C THR A 71 9.43 -8.58 9.50
N ASN A 72 10.55 -7.89 9.35
CA ASN A 72 11.12 -7.03 10.40
C ASN A 72 10.25 -5.81 10.75
N ILE A 73 9.13 -5.62 10.04
CA ILE A 73 8.19 -4.52 10.20
C ILE A 73 6.76 -5.06 10.19
N ASN A 74 5.83 -4.46 10.94
CA ASN A 74 4.42 -4.89 11.00
C ASN A 74 3.58 -4.47 9.78
N LEU A 75 4.24 -4.27 8.63
CA LEU A 75 3.69 -3.78 7.38
C LEU A 75 4.01 -4.78 6.26
N MET A 76 3.10 -4.87 5.30
CA MET A 76 3.24 -5.76 4.17
C MET A 76 4.21 -5.19 3.15
N THR A 77 5.21 -5.96 2.77
CA THR A 77 6.20 -5.57 1.77
C THR A 77 5.81 -6.05 0.38
N LEU A 78 6.50 -5.56 -0.65
CA LEU A 78 6.31 -6.02 -2.03
C LEU A 78 6.55 -7.54 -2.20
N GLU A 79 7.36 -8.15 -1.34
CA GLU A 79 7.63 -9.61 -1.35
C GLU A 79 6.40 -10.43 -0.98
N GLN A 80 5.44 -9.83 -0.27
CA GLN A 80 4.21 -10.46 0.20
C GLN A 80 3.01 -10.13 -0.71
N LEU A 81 3.26 -9.65 -1.92
CA LEU A 81 2.22 -9.24 -2.85
C LEU A 81 1.30 -10.41 -3.26
N ASP A 82 1.85 -11.61 -3.39
CA ASP A 82 1.06 -12.79 -3.76
C ASP A 82 0.07 -13.16 -2.65
N ASP A 83 0.49 -13.12 -1.38
CA ASP A 83 -0.37 -13.33 -0.21
C ASP A 83 -1.50 -12.29 -0.17
N PHE A 84 -1.17 -11.03 -0.43
CA PHE A 84 -2.18 -9.97 -0.52
C PHE A 84 -3.19 -10.24 -1.63
N THR A 85 -2.71 -10.64 -2.80
CA THR A 85 -3.52 -10.93 -3.98
C THR A 85 -4.45 -12.11 -3.73
N GLN A 86 -3.98 -13.14 -3.03
CA GLN A 86 -4.82 -14.25 -2.61
C GLN A 86 -5.85 -13.81 -1.57
N PHE A 87 -5.46 -12.98 -0.59
CA PHE A 87 -6.37 -12.47 0.44
C PHE A 87 -7.56 -11.72 -0.18
N ILE A 88 -7.32 -10.78 -1.08
CA ILE A 88 -8.39 -9.98 -1.69
C ILE A 88 -9.31 -10.84 -2.56
N ILE A 89 -8.79 -11.78 -3.35
CA ILE A 89 -9.62 -12.73 -4.14
C ILE A 89 -10.53 -13.55 -3.21
N ASN A 90 -10.01 -14.00 -2.07
CA ASN A 90 -10.77 -14.80 -1.09
C ASN A 90 -11.81 -13.98 -0.29
N ASN A 91 -11.71 -12.65 -0.30
CA ASN A 91 -12.56 -11.75 0.49
C ASN A 91 -13.49 -10.89 -0.38
N ASN A 92 -13.96 -11.44 -1.51
CA ASN A 92 -14.91 -10.81 -2.43
C ASN A 92 -14.41 -9.51 -3.08
N TYR A 93 -13.11 -9.36 -3.28
CA TYR A 93 -12.57 -8.30 -4.11
C TYR A 93 -12.27 -8.82 -5.52
N ARG A 94 -12.46 -7.95 -6.51
CA ARG A 94 -12.13 -8.21 -7.91
C ARG A 94 -11.04 -7.26 -8.38
N ILE A 95 -9.99 -7.81 -8.97
CA ILE A 95 -8.95 -7.03 -9.64
C ILE A 95 -9.51 -6.46 -10.94
N ASN A 96 -9.23 -5.18 -11.20
CA ASN A 96 -9.70 -4.45 -12.36
C ASN A 96 -8.51 -4.03 -13.24
N ASP A 97 -8.24 -4.83 -14.27
CA ASP A 97 -7.10 -4.62 -15.18
C ASP A 97 -7.28 -3.38 -16.07
N GLU A 98 -8.52 -3.07 -16.48
CA GLU A 98 -8.82 -1.88 -17.30
C GLU A 98 -8.49 -0.60 -16.54
N LEU A 99 -8.95 -0.48 -15.28
CA LEU A 99 -8.62 0.65 -14.41
C LEU A 99 -7.12 0.69 -14.08
N THR A 100 -6.49 -0.46 -13.92
CA THR A 100 -5.03 -0.56 -13.71
C THR A 100 -4.27 0.07 -14.88
N GLN A 101 -4.66 -0.23 -16.11
CA GLN A 101 -4.02 0.36 -17.30
C GLN A 101 -4.22 1.87 -17.38
N ILE A 102 -5.41 2.36 -17.06
CA ILE A 102 -5.70 3.80 -17.02
C ILE A 102 -4.79 4.51 -16.02
N HIS A 103 -4.65 3.96 -14.81
CA HIS A 103 -3.82 4.57 -13.77
C HIS A 103 -2.32 4.43 -14.02
N LYS A 104 -1.87 3.42 -14.77
CA LYS A 104 -0.46 3.26 -15.11
C LYS A 104 0.08 4.43 -15.94
N ASN A 105 -0.79 5.06 -16.73
CA ASN A 105 -0.45 6.23 -17.54
C ASN A 105 -0.36 7.52 -16.72
N VAL A 106 -0.88 7.52 -15.49
CA VAL A 106 -0.77 8.64 -14.55
C VAL A 106 0.49 8.39 -13.69
N GLY A 107 1.63 8.88 -14.15
CA GLY A 107 2.89 8.73 -13.42
C GLY A 107 2.82 9.37 -12.03
N TYR A 108 2.99 8.58 -10.97
CA TYR A 108 3.10 9.08 -9.60
C TYR A 108 4.58 9.09 -9.17
N ASN A 109 5.12 10.27 -8.87
CA ASN A 109 6.56 10.44 -8.59
C ASN A 109 7.09 9.68 -7.35
N ASN A 110 6.20 9.27 -6.42
CA ASN A 110 6.62 8.67 -5.14
C ASN A 110 5.97 7.33 -4.82
N LYS A 111 5.10 6.83 -5.72
CA LYS A 111 4.33 5.61 -5.51
C LYS A 111 4.28 4.84 -6.81
N ARG A 112 4.58 3.54 -6.78
CA ARG A 112 4.43 2.68 -7.96
C ARG A 112 3.07 2.01 -7.91
N LEU A 113 2.24 2.22 -8.93
CA LEU A 113 0.99 1.48 -9.09
C LEU A 113 1.28 -0.02 -9.25
N ILE A 114 0.54 -0.85 -8.52
CA ILE A 114 0.52 -2.30 -8.72
C ILE A 114 -0.74 -2.69 -9.51
N TYR A 115 -1.92 -2.54 -8.90
CA TYR A 115 -3.21 -2.76 -9.57
C TYR A 115 -4.36 -2.02 -8.88
N ALA A 116 -5.45 -1.85 -9.60
CA ALA A 116 -6.74 -1.42 -9.06
C ALA A 116 -7.63 -2.63 -8.78
N PHE A 117 -8.47 -2.53 -7.75
CA PHE A 117 -9.42 -3.57 -7.37
C PHE A 117 -10.66 -2.97 -6.73
N GLU A 118 -11.76 -3.71 -6.69
CA GLU A 118 -13.06 -3.26 -6.16
C GLU A 118 -13.70 -4.34 -5.28
N LEU A 119 -14.48 -3.91 -4.29
CA LEU A 119 -15.30 -4.82 -3.48
C LEU A 119 -16.58 -5.15 -4.26
N ILE A 120 -16.90 -6.45 -4.36
CA ILE A 120 -18.09 -6.98 -5.05
C ILE A 120 -19.30 -6.97 -4.11
#